data_AF-A0A0F9RT83-F1
#
_entry.id   AF-A0A0F9RT83-F1
#
_cell.length_a   1.000
_cell.length_b   1.000
_cell.length_c   1.000
_cell.angle_alpha   90.00
_cell.angle_beta   90.00
_cell.angle_gamma   90.00
#
_symmetry.space_group_name_H-M   'P 1'
#
loop_
_entity.id
_entity.type
_entity.pdbx_description
1 polymer ?
#
loop_
_entity_poly.entity_id
_entity_poly.type
_entity_poly.pdbx_seq_one_letter_code
_entity_poly.pdbx_strand_id
1 'polypeptide(L)'
;MSMVATQVVETVRVCRACGVEKPIEEFSTTYLKWRLRTCKPCVSLQRKEHYQKHAETIIASSRAYYRGHRESAKRRCAIYYSEHREAICSQMREYHRKHGSEYYQKHQETRRQQTRDYYAAHRAENLRLYGIPTLPRHAEQIRKRTSEARTRNRRVYGTAKAPYELEQQKQNYIRLRTKALEYYGGKCECCGENRYDTLTFDHIEGNGHKSGIRGVRLVYDSIREYEESGYPNNKYRILCWNCNTSRGFYRYCPHEGYVKWDINRGRRLKTEVIEAYGGQCAFCGESHPEFLTIDHINGGGVQHRASLGNGVTTIYVWLKRQSWPKDEYRLLCANCNCSVKRNKWSRGG
;
A
#
# COMPACT_ATOMS: atom_id res chain seq x y z
N MET A 1 57.52 -6.03 -83.06
CA MET A 1 57.31 -5.09 -81.93
C MET A 1 55.81 -4.93 -81.74
N SER A 2 55.23 -5.57 -80.72
CA SER A 2 53.83 -5.36 -80.32
C SER A 2 53.85 -4.71 -78.95
N MET A 3 53.33 -3.49 -78.84
CA MET A 3 53.34 -2.71 -77.60
C MET A 3 52.28 -3.26 -76.64
N VAL A 4 52.73 -3.68 -75.45
CA VAL A 4 51.85 -4.02 -74.33
C VAL A 4 51.36 -2.72 -73.71
N ALA A 5 50.06 -2.43 -73.82
CA ALA A 5 49.43 -1.31 -73.15
C ALA A 5 49.37 -1.57 -71.63
N THR A 6 50.13 -0.81 -70.87
CA THR A 6 50.12 -0.79 -69.41
C THR A 6 48.79 -0.21 -68.92
N GLN A 7 47.93 -1.01 -68.30
CA GLN A 7 46.72 -0.52 -67.63
C GLN A 7 47.12 0.30 -66.40
N VAL A 8 46.83 1.60 -66.42
CA VAL A 8 46.96 2.48 -65.26
C VAL A 8 45.85 2.14 -64.27
N VAL A 9 46.21 1.60 -63.10
CA VAL A 9 45.25 1.33 -62.02
C VAL A 9 44.95 2.66 -61.30
N GLU A 10 43.74 3.17 -61.47
CA GLU A 10 43.27 4.42 -60.86
C GLU A 10 43.08 4.22 -59.34
N THR A 11 44.00 4.74 -58.52
CA THR A 11 44.02 4.58 -57.04
C THR A 11 43.21 5.65 -56.31
N VAL A 12 42.96 6.79 -56.96
CA VAL A 12 42.28 7.96 -56.42
C VAL A 12 41.25 8.48 -57.41
N ARG A 13 40.18 9.10 -56.89
CA ARG A 13 39.08 9.62 -57.71
C ARG A 13 38.50 10.89 -57.11
N VAL A 14 38.17 11.85 -57.97
CA VAL A 14 37.49 13.09 -57.56
C VAL A 14 35.98 12.86 -57.45
N CYS A 15 35.42 13.19 -56.28
CA CYS A 15 33.99 13.10 -56.04
C CYS A 15 33.23 14.23 -56.74
N ARG A 16 32.28 13.92 -57.63
CA ARG A 16 31.43 14.88 -58.33
C ARG A 16 30.58 15.76 -57.40
N ALA A 17 30.20 15.25 -56.23
CA ALA A 17 29.34 15.99 -55.30
C ALA A 17 30.10 16.99 -54.39
N CYS A 18 31.32 16.65 -53.94
CA CYS A 18 32.10 17.52 -53.03
C CYS A 18 33.39 18.06 -53.64
N GLY A 19 33.78 17.64 -54.84
CA GLY A 19 35.00 18.06 -55.53
C GLY A 19 36.30 17.49 -54.95
N VAL A 20 36.26 16.73 -53.87
CA VAL A 20 37.45 16.22 -53.17
C VAL A 20 37.98 14.94 -53.82
N GLU A 21 39.29 14.87 -54.00
CA GLU A 21 40.03 13.67 -54.39
C GLU A 21 40.15 12.70 -53.21
N LYS A 22 39.72 11.45 -53.40
CA LYS A 22 39.64 10.45 -52.35
C LYS A 22 40.09 9.07 -52.85
N PRO A 23 40.56 8.19 -51.96
CA PRO A 23 40.84 6.79 -52.31
C PRO A 23 39.61 6.10 -52.89
N ILE A 24 39.80 5.19 -53.84
CA ILE A 24 38.70 4.52 -54.54
C ILE A 24 37.80 3.69 -53.59
N GLU A 25 38.33 3.27 -52.43
CA GLU A 25 37.62 2.56 -51.36
C GLU A 25 36.55 3.43 -50.68
N GLU A 26 36.67 4.75 -50.75
CA GLU A 26 35.67 5.69 -50.25
C GLU A 26 34.47 5.83 -51.19
N PHE A 27 34.46 5.16 -52.34
CA PHE A 27 33.35 5.16 -53.30
C PHE A 27 32.54 3.86 -53.24
N SER A 28 31.29 3.91 -53.71
CA SER A 28 30.37 2.76 -53.61
C SER A 28 30.88 1.54 -54.38
N THR A 29 30.83 0.36 -53.75
CA THR A 29 31.31 -0.92 -54.31
C THR A 29 30.27 -1.64 -55.18
N THR A 30 29.10 -1.05 -55.41
CA THR A 30 27.96 -1.68 -56.12
C THR A 30 28.23 -1.80 -57.63
N TYR A 31 27.59 -2.78 -58.29
CA TYR A 31 27.69 -3.11 -59.74
C TYR A 31 27.56 -1.91 -60.71
N LEU A 32 26.94 -0.79 -60.30
CA LEU A 32 26.95 0.50 -61.02
C LEU A 32 28.35 1.19 -61.04
N LYS A 33 29.39 0.40 -60.78
CA LYS A 33 30.79 0.67 -60.39
C LYS A 33 31.55 1.66 -61.27
N TRP A 34 31.12 1.83 -62.53
CA TRP A 34 31.84 2.62 -63.52
C TRP A 34 31.23 3.99 -63.80
N ARG A 35 30.00 4.27 -63.33
CA ARG A 35 29.29 5.53 -63.62
C ARG A 35 29.17 6.47 -62.42
N LEU A 36 29.27 5.95 -61.19
CA LEU A 36 29.04 6.74 -59.98
C LEU A 36 30.36 7.36 -59.46
N ARG A 37 30.54 8.66 -59.71
CA ARG A 37 31.65 9.47 -59.19
C ARG A 37 31.33 10.14 -57.85
N THR A 38 30.51 9.54 -56.98
CA THR A 38 30.12 10.16 -55.69
C THR A 38 30.63 9.31 -54.52
N CYS A 39 31.33 9.92 -53.57
CA CYS A 39 31.88 9.23 -52.41
C CYS A 39 30.76 8.78 -51.44
N LYS A 40 31.02 7.73 -50.65
CA LYS A 40 30.09 7.15 -49.66
C LYS A 40 29.49 8.20 -48.72
N PRO A 41 30.25 9.18 -48.17
CA PRO A 41 29.67 10.25 -47.35
C PRO A 41 28.63 11.10 -48.09
N CYS A 42 28.93 11.54 -49.31
CA CYS A 42 28.00 12.33 -50.12
C CYS A 42 26.76 11.53 -50.50
N VAL A 43 26.89 10.24 -50.82
CA VAL A 43 25.74 9.36 -51.04
C VAL A 43 24.90 9.20 -49.77
N SER A 44 25.55 9.09 -48.60
CA SER A 44 24.86 9.01 -47.31
C SER A 44 24.05 10.27 -47.02
N LEU A 45 24.62 11.46 -47.28
CA LEU A 45 23.94 12.74 -47.14
C LEU A 45 22.75 12.85 -48.08
N GLN A 46 22.94 12.57 -49.38
CA GLN A 46 21.86 12.57 -50.36
C GLN A 46 20.71 11.63 -49.98
N ARG A 47 21.02 10.44 -49.43
CA ARG A 47 20.00 9.51 -48.92
C ARG A 47 19.27 10.05 -47.70
N LYS A 48 19.97 10.73 -46.77
CA LYS A 48 19.34 11.37 -45.60
C LYS A 48 18.39 12.49 -46.03
N GLU A 49 18.82 13.36 -46.94
CA GLU A 49 17.98 14.43 -47.48
C GLU A 49 16.76 13.89 -48.23
N HIS A 50 16.95 12.85 -49.05
CA HIS A 50 15.85 12.17 -49.72
C HIS A 50 14.87 11.56 -48.72
N TYR A 51 15.37 10.89 -47.66
CA TYR A 51 14.52 10.36 -46.62
C TYR A 51 13.76 11.46 -45.88
N GLN A 52 14.38 12.60 -45.56
CA GLN A 52 13.70 13.73 -44.92
C GLN A 52 12.58 14.30 -45.79
N LYS A 53 12.81 14.44 -47.11
CA LYS A 53 11.82 14.95 -48.06
C LYS A 53 10.68 13.98 -48.35
N HIS A 54 10.91 12.67 -48.18
CA HIS A 54 9.97 11.62 -48.56
C HIS A 54 9.67 10.64 -47.42
N ALA A 55 9.82 11.06 -46.17
CA ALA A 55 9.71 10.16 -45.02
C ALA A 55 8.34 9.47 -44.98
N GLU A 56 7.27 10.23 -45.19
CA GLU A 56 5.91 9.72 -45.14
C GLU A 56 5.63 8.66 -46.21
N THR A 57 6.04 8.90 -47.46
CA THR A 57 5.81 7.97 -48.57
C THR A 57 6.66 6.71 -48.43
N ILE A 58 7.90 6.84 -47.96
CA ILE A 58 8.79 5.71 -47.67
C ILE A 58 8.21 4.86 -46.52
N ILE A 59 7.75 5.49 -45.44
CA ILE A 59 7.13 4.80 -44.30
C ILE A 59 5.82 4.12 -44.74
N ALA A 60 4.98 4.79 -45.51
CA ALA A 60 3.71 4.23 -46.01
C ALA A 60 3.96 3.01 -46.92
N SER A 61 4.91 3.11 -47.85
CA SER A 61 5.31 2.01 -48.74
C SER A 61 5.88 0.83 -47.95
N SER A 62 6.75 1.09 -46.97
CA SER A 62 7.29 0.07 -46.07
C SER A 62 6.17 -0.63 -45.29
N ARG A 63 5.22 0.12 -44.73
CA ARG A 63 4.04 -0.44 -44.03
C ARG A 63 3.16 -1.28 -44.95
N ALA A 64 2.97 -0.89 -46.21
CA ALA A 64 2.22 -1.67 -47.19
C ALA A 64 2.94 -2.99 -47.53
N TYR A 65 4.25 -2.93 -47.75
CA TYR A 65 5.08 -4.11 -48.01
C TYR A 65 5.02 -5.11 -46.84
N TYR A 66 5.23 -4.65 -45.60
CA TYR A 66 5.17 -5.52 -44.42
C TYR A 66 3.77 -6.08 -44.14
N ARG A 67 2.70 -5.35 -44.50
CA ARG A 67 1.33 -5.90 -44.44
C ARG A 67 1.16 -7.09 -45.38
N GLY A 68 1.60 -6.99 -46.63
CA GLY A 68 1.52 -8.08 -47.61
C GLY A 68 2.49 -9.24 -47.35
N HIS A 69 3.57 -9.02 -46.58
CA HIS A 69 4.65 -9.99 -46.38
C HIS A 69 4.84 -10.38 -44.91
N ARG A 70 3.80 -10.25 -44.08
CA ARG A 70 3.88 -10.43 -42.62
C ARG A 70 4.47 -11.79 -42.22
N GLU A 71 4.00 -12.87 -42.83
CA GLU A 71 4.46 -14.23 -42.46
C GLU A 71 5.89 -14.52 -42.92
N SER A 72 6.28 -14.06 -44.12
CA SER A 72 7.66 -14.16 -44.59
C SER A 72 8.62 -13.33 -43.72
N ALA A 73 8.20 -12.12 -43.31
CA ALA A 73 8.97 -11.31 -42.37
C ALA A 73 9.13 -11.98 -41.00
N LYS A 74 8.05 -12.57 -40.44
CA LYS A 74 8.12 -13.33 -39.19
C LYS A 74 9.09 -14.52 -39.29
N ARG A 75 9.03 -15.31 -40.37
CA ARG A 75 9.94 -16.45 -40.58
C ARG A 75 11.40 -16.00 -40.65
N ARG A 76 11.71 -14.97 -41.43
CA ARG A 76 13.07 -14.41 -41.51
C ARG A 76 13.56 -13.90 -40.15
N CYS A 77 12.71 -13.19 -39.41
CA CYS A 77 13.06 -12.76 -38.06
C CYS A 77 13.30 -13.94 -37.13
N ALA A 78 12.49 -15.01 -37.19
CA ALA A 78 12.66 -16.19 -36.36
C ALA A 78 14.01 -16.88 -36.62
N ILE A 79 14.37 -17.07 -37.89
CA ILE A 79 15.67 -17.65 -38.30
C ILE A 79 16.82 -16.77 -37.80
N TYR A 80 16.76 -15.46 -38.06
CA TYR A 80 17.78 -14.52 -37.62
C TYR A 80 17.96 -14.55 -36.09
N TYR A 81 16.85 -14.51 -35.33
CA TYR A 81 16.88 -14.60 -33.87
C TYR A 81 17.46 -15.92 -33.37
N SER A 82 17.18 -17.05 -34.03
CA SER A 82 17.77 -18.34 -33.64
C SER A 82 19.28 -18.38 -33.88
N GLU A 83 19.74 -17.87 -35.02
CA GLU A 83 21.16 -17.88 -35.41
C GLU A 83 21.99 -16.88 -34.60
N HIS A 84 21.38 -15.78 -34.14
CA HIS A 84 22.06 -14.67 -33.47
C HIS A 84 21.67 -14.52 -31.99
N ARG A 85 21.04 -15.54 -31.40
CA ARG A 85 20.46 -15.48 -30.06
C ARG A 85 21.45 -14.99 -29.00
N GLU A 86 22.66 -15.56 -28.98
CA GLU A 86 23.66 -15.23 -27.97
C GLU A 86 24.20 -13.81 -28.12
N ALA A 87 24.47 -13.38 -29.36
CA ALA A 87 24.92 -12.02 -29.65
C ALA A 87 23.86 -10.98 -29.24
N ILE A 88 22.59 -11.23 -29.57
CA ILE A 88 21.46 -10.36 -29.17
C ILE A 88 21.32 -10.32 -27.65
N CYS A 89 21.37 -11.48 -26.98
CA CYS A 89 21.30 -11.54 -25.52
C CYS A 89 22.48 -10.80 -24.85
N SER A 90 23.70 -10.94 -25.39
CA SER A 90 24.88 -10.26 -24.88
C SER A 90 24.77 -8.74 -25.00
N GLN A 91 24.39 -8.25 -26.19
CA GLN A 91 24.14 -6.82 -26.43
C GLN A 91 23.04 -6.28 -25.51
N MET A 92 21.94 -7.01 -25.32
CA MET A 92 20.85 -6.60 -24.45
C MET A 92 21.28 -6.54 -22.97
N ARG A 93 22.11 -7.49 -22.51
CA ARG A 93 22.68 -7.46 -21.15
C ARG A 93 23.60 -6.25 -20.98
N GLU A 94 24.45 -5.96 -21.96
CA GLU A 94 25.32 -4.78 -21.92
C GLU A 94 24.52 -3.48 -21.92
N TYR A 95 23.48 -3.39 -22.75
CA TYR A 95 22.57 -2.25 -22.75
C TYR A 95 21.90 -2.06 -21.38
N HIS A 96 21.31 -3.11 -20.81
CA HIS A 96 20.70 -3.02 -19.47
C HIS A 96 21.71 -2.75 -18.36
N ARG A 97 22.96 -3.18 -18.50
CA ARG A 97 24.03 -2.82 -17.55
C ARG A 97 24.34 -1.33 -17.60
N LYS A 98 24.40 -0.72 -18.79
CA LYS A 98 24.73 0.71 -18.97
C LYS A 98 23.53 1.64 -18.74
N HIS A 99 22.33 1.24 -19.16
CA HIS A 99 21.14 2.09 -19.23
C HIS A 99 19.95 1.55 -18.43
N GLY A 100 20.13 0.46 -17.69
CA GLY A 100 19.04 -0.22 -16.99
C GLY A 100 18.31 0.69 -16.01
N SER A 101 19.03 1.40 -15.14
CA SER A 101 18.43 2.29 -14.13
C SER A 101 17.51 3.33 -14.75
N GLU A 102 17.99 4.06 -15.76
CA GLU A 102 17.22 5.07 -16.49
C GLU A 102 16.02 4.45 -17.23
N TYR A 103 16.21 3.31 -17.90
CA TYR A 103 15.14 2.58 -18.56
C TYR A 103 14.05 2.15 -17.57
N TYR A 104 14.43 1.58 -16.42
CA TYR A 104 13.50 1.13 -15.39
C TYR A 104 12.74 2.30 -14.75
N GLN A 105 13.39 3.44 -14.51
CA GLN A 105 12.74 4.66 -14.02
C GLN A 105 11.73 5.19 -15.03
N LYS A 106 12.14 5.37 -16.29
CA LYS A 106 11.29 5.88 -17.38
C LYS A 106 10.03 5.05 -17.59
N HIS A 107 10.12 3.73 -17.41
CA HIS A 107 9.01 2.80 -17.63
C HIS A 107 8.35 2.29 -16.34
N GLN A 108 8.68 2.86 -15.18
CA GLN A 108 8.21 2.35 -13.89
C GLN A 108 6.68 2.36 -13.79
N GLU A 109 6.05 3.50 -14.11
CA GLU A 109 4.60 3.66 -13.95
C GLU A 109 3.82 2.85 -14.99
N THR A 110 4.27 2.83 -16.25
CA THR A 110 3.66 1.99 -17.28
C THR A 110 3.66 0.51 -16.88
N ARG A 111 4.78 0.00 -16.33
CA ARG A 111 4.85 -1.40 -15.88
C ARG A 111 3.97 -1.65 -14.67
N ARG A 112 3.88 -0.70 -13.73
CA ARG A 112 2.95 -0.78 -12.58
C ARG A 112 1.50 -0.85 -13.06
N GLN A 113 1.14 -0.01 -14.02
CA GLN A 113 -0.21 0.02 -14.59
C GLN A 113 -0.54 -1.29 -15.32
N GLN A 114 0.33 -1.74 -16.22
CA GLN A 114 0.18 -3.04 -16.90
C GLN A 114 0.02 -4.20 -15.92
N THR A 115 0.76 -4.17 -14.82
CA THR A 115 0.64 -5.19 -13.76
C THR A 115 -0.73 -5.13 -13.07
N ARG A 116 -1.22 -3.93 -12.75
CA ARG A 116 -2.58 -3.73 -12.18
C ARG A 116 -3.65 -4.22 -13.14
N ASP A 117 -3.58 -3.83 -14.40
CA ASP A 117 -4.56 -4.19 -15.44
C ASP A 117 -4.59 -5.71 -15.64
N TYR A 118 -3.41 -6.33 -15.71
CA TYR A 118 -3.30 -7.79 -15.78
C TYR A 118 -4.00 -8.47 -14.61
N TYR A 119 -3.67 -8.11 -13.36
CA TYR A 119 -4.30 -8.75 -12.20
C TYR A 119 -5.78 -8.44 -12.08
N ALA A 120 -6.24 -7.24 -12.48
CA ALA A 120 -7.64 -6.89 -12.51
C ALA A 120 -8.42 -7.76 -13.51
N ALA A 121 -7.92 -7.89 -14.74
CA ALA A 121 -8.55 -8.68 -15.79
C ALA A 121 -8.63 -10.18 -15.44
N HIS A 122 -7.60 -10.72 -14.78
CA HIS A 122 -7.52 -12.16 -14.47
C HIS A 122 -8.06 -12.49 -13.07
N ARG A 123 -8.55 -11.51 -12.30
CA ARG A 123 -8.97 -11.71 -10.90
C ARG A 123 -10.10 -12.72 -10.77
N ALA A 124 -11.16 -12.56 -11.57
CA ALA A 124 -12.34 -13.41 -11.53
C ALA A 124 -12.03 -14.84 -12.00
N GLU A 125 -11.25 -14.97 -13.07
CA GLU A 125 -10.81 -16.26 -13.60
C GLU A 125 -9.92 -17.00 -12.61
N ASN A 126 -8.93 -16.33 -11.99
CA ASN A 126 -8.09 -16.93 -10.96
C ASN A 126 -8.90 -17.39 -9.76
N LEU A 127 -9.90 -16.59 -9.34
CA LEU A 127 -10.79 -16.96 -8.23
C LEU A 127 -11.60 -18.23 -8.59
N ARG A 128 -12.09 -18.33 -9.83
CA ARG A 128 -12.80 -19.50 -10.33
C ARG A 128 -11.91 -20.75 -10.38
N LEU A 129 -10.69 -20.63 -10.89
CA LEU A 129 -9.79 -21.77 -11.12
C LEU A 129 -9.07 -22.23 -9.84
N TYR A 130 -8.68 -21.30 -8.97
CA TYR A 130 -7.78 -21.56 -7.85
C TYR A 130 -8.36 -21.20 -6.48
N GLY A 131 -9.54 -20.57 -6.42
CA GLY A 131 -10.11 -20.07 -5.17
C GLY A 131 -9.38 -18.86 -4.58
N ILE A 132 -8.41 -18.28 -5.31
CA ILE A 132 -7.62 -17.11 -4.89
C ILE A 132 -7.50 -16.11 -6.04
N PRO A 133 -7.41 -14.80 -5.78
CA PRO A 133 -7.43 -13.76 -6.82
C PRO A 133 -6.13 -13.66 -7.65
N THR A 134 -5.15 -14.52 -7.37
CA THR A 134 -3.81 -14.49 -7.99
C THR A 134 -3.35 -15.91 -8.32
N LEU A 135 -2.41 -16.06 -9.25
CA LEU A 135 -1.78 -17.35 -9.52
C LEU A 135 -1.14 -17.98 -8.25
N PRO A 136 -1.30 -19.30 -8.01
CA PRO A 136 -0.75 -19.98 -6.83
C PRO A 136 0.75 -19.74 -6.61
N ARG A 137 1.55 -19.80 -7.69
CA ARG A 137 2.99 -19.53 -7.66
C ARG A 137 3.33 -18.12 -7.11
N HIS A 138 2.52 -17.12 -7.43
CA HIS A 138 2.75 -15.75 -6.96
C HIS A 138 2.35 -15.63 -5.48
N ALA A 139 1.25 -16.26 -5.07
CA ALA A 139 0.84 -16.30 -3.66
C ALA A 139 1.91 -16.96 -2.79
N GLU A 140 2.53 -18.05 -3.25
CA GLU A 140 3.67 -18.69 -2.58
C GLU A 140 4.89 -17.77 -2.47
N GLN A 141 5.29 -17.13 -3.56
CA GLN A 141 6.41 -16.18 -3.56
C GLN A 141 6.16 -15.01 -2.59
N ILE A 142 4.94 -14.48 -2.54
CA ILE A 142 4.54 -13.41 -1.61
C ILE A 142 4.63 -13.91 -0.16
N ARG A 143 4.12 -15.11 0.14
CA ARG A 143 4.21 -15.71 1.46
C ARG A 143 5.66 -15.87 1.92
N LYS A 144 6.53 -16.41 1.05
CA LYS A 144 7.95 -16.59 1.33
C LYS A 144 8.64 -15.26 1.63
N ARG A 145 8.51 -14.26 0.75
CA ARG A 145 9.08 -12.91 0.94
C ARG A 145 8.59 -12.25 2.21
N THR A 146 7.30 -12.40 2.54
CA THR A 146 6.71 -11.85 3.76
C THR A 146 7.30 -12.52 5.01
N SER A 147 7.49 -13.84 4.97
CA SER A 147 8.11 -14.59 6.07
C SER A 147 9.57 -14.19 6.29
N GLU A 148 10.35 -14.09 5.21
CA GLU A 148 11.75 -13.63 5.23
C GLU A 148 11.84 -12.20 5.78
N ALA A 149 10.96 -11.29 5.32
CA ALA A 149 10.90 -9.93 5.82
C ALA A 149 10.59 -9.88 7.32
N ARG A 150 9.62 -10.66 7.81
CA ARG A 150 9.27 -10.72 9.24
C ARG A 150 10.44 -11.24 10.08
N THR A 151 11.12 -12.28 9.60
CA THR A 151 12.27 -12.88 10.29
C THR A 151 13.42 -11.87 10.40
N ARG A 152 13.76 -11.22 9.28
CA ARG A 152 14.73 -10.12 9.23
C ARG A 152 14.32 -8.97 10.15
N ASN A 153 13.07 -8.52 10.10
CA ASN A 153 12.58 -7.42 10.92
C ASN A 153 12.66 -7.77 12.42
N ARG A 154 12.32 -9.01 12.81
CA ARG A 154 12.42 -9.43 14.22
C ARG A 154 13.86 -9.42 14.70
N ARG A 155 14.82 -9.80 13.83
CA ARG A 155 16.25 -9.74 14.15
C ARG A 155 16.76 -8.30 14.29
N VAL A 156 16.33 -7.39 13.42
CA VAL A 156 16.86 -6.01 13.37
C VAL A 156 16.16 -5.09 14.36
N TYR A 157 14.84 -5.22 14.50
CA TYR A 157 13.99 -4.27 15.25
C TYR A 157 13.29 -4.90 16.46
N GLY A 158 13.40 -6.21 16.68
CA GLY A 158 12.63 -6.93 17.70
C GLY A 158 11.15 -7.14 17.36
N THR A 159 10.66 -6.54 16.27
CA THR A 159 9.25 -6.57 15.84
C THR A 159 9.08 -7.26 14.50
N ALA A 160 7.89 -7.82 14.22
CA ALA A 160 7.61 -8.47 12.93
C ALA A 160 7.57 -7.49 11.73
N LYS A 161 7.46 -6.19 12.00
CA LYS A 161 7.35 -5.10 11.02
C LYS A 161 8.41 -4.06 11.33
N ALA A 162 8.95 -3.41 10.29
CA ALA A 162 9.88 -2.31 10.45
C ALA A 162 9.17 -1.07 11.03
N PRO A 163 9.89 -0.14 11.69
CA PRO A 163 9.29 1.05 12.29
C PRO A 163 8.43 1.88 11.32
N TYR A 164 8.91 2.10 10.09
CA TYR A 164 8.15 2.84 9.08
C TYR A 164 6.85 2.14 8.67
N GLU A 165 6.81 0.79 8.66
CA GLU A 165 5.60 0.03 8.34
C GLU A 165 4.54 0.15 9.45
N LEU A 166 5.00 0.22 10.71
CA LEU A 166 4.13 0.45 11.87
C LEU A 166 3.55 1.87 11.84
N GLU A 167 4.37 2.87 11.53
CA GLU A 167 3.92 4.25 11.38
C GLU A 167 2.93 4.38 10.22
N GLN A 168 3.22 3.78 9.06
CA GLN A 168 2.29 3.78 7.94
C GLN A 168 0.95 3.11 8.29
N GLN A 169 0.96 2.03 9.06
CA GLN A 169 -0.27 1.39 9.54
C GLN A 169 -1.05 2.26 10.50
N LYS A 170 -0.35 2.98 11.39
CA LYS A 170 -0.96 3.95 12.31
C LYS A 170 -1.62 5.09 11.54
N GLN A 171 -0.92 5.68 10.57
CA GLN A 171 -1.47 6.75 9.72
C GLN A 171 -2.67 6.27 8.90
N ASN A 172 -2.59 5.08 8.31
CA ASN A 172 -3.73 4.52 7.58
C ASN A 172 -4.91 4.21 8.50
N TYR A 173 -4.68 3.72 9.72
CA TYR A 173 -5.72 3.53 10.71
C TYR A 173 -6.38 4.86 11.09
N ILE A 174 -5.61 5.91 11.39
CA ILE A 174 -6.13 7.25 11.70
C ILE A 174 -7.01 7.75 10.56
N ARG A 175 -6.49 7.73 9.33
CA ARG A 175 -7.23 8.18 8.13
C ARG A 175 -8.56 7.44 7.95
N LEU A 176 -8.54 6.10 8.00
CA LEU A 176 -9.75 5.30 7.84
C LEU A 176 -10.73 5.53 8.99
N ARG A 177 -10.22 5.62 10.22
CA ARG A 177 -11.04 5.79 11.40
C ARG A 177 -11.70 7.18 11.45
N THR A 178 -11.01 8.23 10.99
CA THR A 178 -11.56 9.58 10.82
C THR A 178 -12.68 9.56 9.79
N LYS A 179 -12.42 9.03 8.58
CA LYS A 179 -13.43 8.86 7.53
C LYS A 179 -14.68 8.12 8.05
N ALA A 180 -14.47 7.04 8.78
CA ALA A 180 -15.55 6.25 9.36
C ALA A 180 -16.34 7.01 10.45
N LEU A 181 -15.71 7.91 11.22
CA LEU A 181 -16.45 8.75 12.17
C LEU A 181 -17.30 9.79 11.47
N GLU A 182 -16.75 10.44 10.44
CA GLU A 182 -17.43 11.48 9.67
C GLU A 182 -18.71 10.93 9.01
N TYR A 183 -18.63 9.72 8.44
CA TYR A 183 -19.79 9.01 7.87
C TYR A 183 -20.96 8.84 8.85
N TYR A 184 -20.66 8.62 10.12
CA TYR A 184 -21.67 8.40 11.15
C TYR A 184 -21.89 9.67 12.01
N GLY A 185 -21.60 10.85 11.46
CA GLY A 185 -21.93 12.16 12.05
C GLY A 185 -20.95 12.69 13.09
N GLY A 186 -19.86 11.98 13.39
CA GLY A 186 -18.76 12.50 14.21
C GLY A 186 -19.10 12.85 15.66
N LYS A 187 -20.22 12.36 16.18
CA LYS A 187 -20.68 12.62 17.56
C LYS A 187 -21.32 11.38 18.18
N CYS A 188 -21.28 11.31 19.50
CA CYS A 188 -21.98 10.29 20.28
C CYS A 188 -23.49 10.47 20.09
N GLU A 189 -24.16 9.43 19.58
CA GLU A 189 -25.61 9.42 19.38
C GLU A 189 -26.39 9.57 20.69
N CYS A 190 -25.79 9.20 21.82
CA CYS A 190 -26.44 9.25 23.13
C CYS A 190 -26.29 10.60 23.84
N CYS A 191 -25.10 11.20 23.87
CA CYS A 191 -24.82 12.39 24.68
C CYS A 191 -24.18 13.56 23.91
N GLY A 192 -23.98 13.44 22.60
CA GLY A 192 -23.45 14.52 21.77
C GLY A 192 -21.94 14.78 21.87
N GLU A 193 -21.19 14.08 22.74
CA GLU A 193 -19.72 14.14 22.79
C GLU A 193 -19.14 13.99 21.38
N ASN A 194 -18.23 14.88 20.98
CA ASN A 194 -17.75 14.99 19.60
C ASN A 194 -16.21 14.91 19.49
N ARG A 195 -15.50 14.69 20.59
CA ARG A 195 -14.04 14.48 20.56
C ARG A 195 -13.69 13.11 20.01
N TYR A 196 -13.07 13.06 18.83
CA TYR A 196 -12.82 11.82 18.07
C TYR A 196 -11.96 10.79 18.83
N ASP A 197 -11.10 11.23 19.74
CA ASP A 197 -10.29 10.38 20.61
C ASP A 197 -11.10 9.71 21.73
N THR A 198 -12.35 10.11 21.95
CA THR A 198 -13.27 9.47 22.91
C THR A 198 -14.38 8.65 22.24
N LEU A 199 -14.54 8.78 20.91
CA LEU A 199 -15.58 8.06 20.16
C LEU A 199 -15.19 6.62 19.89
N THR A 200 -16.18 5.76 19.74
CA THR A 200 -16.07 4.34 19.42
C THR A 200 -17.29 3.87 18.63
N PHE A 201 -17.10 2.83 17.83
CA PHE A 201 -18.17 2.14 17.11
C PHE A 201 -18.84 1.16 18.06
N ASP A 202 -20.16 1.26 18.19
CA ASP A 202 -21.01 0.33 18.93
C ASP A 202 -21.83 -0.50 17.94
N HIS A 203 -22.07 -1.77 18.28
CA HIS A 203 -22.96 -2.63 17.50
C HIS A 203 -24.37 -2.40 18.04
N ILE A 204 -25.31 -1.94 17.20
CA ILE A 204 -26.66 -1.56 17.65
C ILE A 204 -27.39 -2.72 18.36
N GLU A 205 -27.23 -3.95 17.86
CA GLU A 205 -27.80 -5.17 18.45
C GLU A 205 -27.04 -5.71 19.68
N GLY A 206 -25.96 -5.06 20.12
CA GLY A 206 -25.13 -5.53 21.24
C GLY A 206 -24.41 -6.86 20.97
N ASN A 207 -24.30 -7.28 19.71
CA ASN A 207 -23.76 -8.57 19.29
C ASN A 207 -22.24 -8.54 18.99
N GLY A 208 -21.53 -7.46 19.35
CA GLY A 208 -20.12 -7.26 18.98
C GLY A 208 -19.16 -8.36 19.43
N HIS A 209 -19.46 -9.05 20.54
CA HIS A 209 -18.67 -10.21 20.98
C HIS A 209 -18.88 -11.46 20.12
N LYS A 210 -20.05 -11.60 19.47
CA LYS A 210 -20.40 -12.73 18.60
C LYS A 210 -19.88 -12.54 17.17
N SER A 211 -19.73 -11.30 16.70
CA SER A 211 -19.26 -11.02 15.34
C SER A 211 -17.77 -11.35 15.14
N GLY A 212 -16.97 -11.28 16.21
CA GLY A 212 -15.51 -11.42 16.14
C GLY A 212 -14.80 -10.25 15.41
N ILE A 213 -15.55 -9.24 14.99
CA ILE A 213 -15.04 -8.07 14.26
C ILE A 213 -14.59 -7.01 15.27
N ARG A 214 -13.30 -6.71 15.29
CA ARG A 214 -12.68 -5.78 16.25
C ARG A 214 -11.53 -4.99 15.63
N GLY A 215 -11.15 -3.89 16.28
CA GLY A 215 -10.00 -3.08 15.89
C GLY A 215 -10.13 -2.53 14.47
N VAL A 216 -9.07 -2.66 13.65
CA VAL A 216 -9.07 -2.13 12.27
C VAL A 216 -10.15 -2.78 11.39
N ARG A 217 -10.48 -4.05 11.62
CA ARG A 217 -11.51 -4.74 10.82
C ARG A 217 -12.88 -4.12 11.03
N LEU A 218 -13.18 -3.66 12.24
CA LEU A 218 -14.41 -2.95 12.55
C LEU A 218 -14.52 -1.63 11.78
N VAL A 219 -13.42 -0.88 11.66
CA VAL A 219 -13.39 0.37 10.89
C VAL A 219 -13.64 0.12 9.40
N TYR A 220 -13.03 -0.92 8.83
CA TYR A 220 -13.32 -1.30 7.44
C TYR A 220 -14.76 -1.75 7.26
N ASP A 221 -15.28 -2.55 8.20
CA ASP A 221 -16.63 -3.06 8.14
C ASP A 221 -17.67 -1.94 8.22
N SER A 222 -17.45 -0.94 9.09
CA SER A 222 -18.32 0.23 9.20
C SER A 222 -18.28 1.12 7.95
N ILE A 223 -17.10 1.30 7.33
CA ILE A 223 -17.01 2.04 6.07
C ILE A 223 -17.81 1.33 4.98
N ARG A 224 -17.62 0.01 4.84
CA ARG A 224 -18.34 -0.80 3.86
C ARG A 224 -19.84 -0.76 4.10
N GLU A 225 -20.27 -0.94 5.35
CA GLU A 225 -21.68 -0.88 5.74
C GLU A 225 -22.31 0.46 5.33
N TYR A 226 -21.62 1.57 5.61
CA TYR A 226 -22.07 2.89 5.20
C TYR A 226 -22.11 3.05 3.67
N GLU A 227 -21.10 2.56 2.96
CA GLU A 227 -21.06 2.64 1.49
C GLU A 227 -22.15 1.78 0.83
N GLU A 228 -22.60 0.70 1.48
CA GLU A 228 -23.66 -0.19 0.99
C GLU A 228 -25.08 0.25 1.38
N SER A 229 -25.27 0.76 2.60
CA SER A 229 -26.61 1.03 3.18
C SER A 229 -26.84 2.49 3.62
N GLY A 230 -25.80 3.33 3.64
CA GLY A 230 -25.86 4.71 4.13
C GLY A 230 -25.93 4.82 5.66
N TYR A 231 -26.31 6.02 6.12
CA TYR A 231 -26.64 6.30 7.51
C TYR A 231 -27.99 7.05 7.56
N PRO A 232 -28.92 6.70 8.48
CA PRO A 232 -28.82 5.66 9.51
C PRO A 232 -28.80 4.23 8.95
N ASN A 233 -28.11 3.31 9.66
CA ASN A 233 -28.14 1.86 9.39
C ASN A 233 -28.37 1.07 10.67
N ASN A 234 -28.60 -0.24 10.53
CA ASN A 234 -29.00 -1.11 11.64
C ASN A 234 -27.82 -1.78 12.35
N LYS A 235 -26.59 -1.54 11.92
CA LYS A 235 -25.43 -2.31 12.38
C LYS A 235 -24.54 -1.53 13.33
N TYR A 236 -24.25 -0.28 12.99
CA TYR A 236 -23.27 0.52 13.70
C TYR A 236 -23.82 1.89 14.08
N ARG A 237 -23.48 2.32 15.29
CA ARG A 237 -23.63 3.71 15.74
C ARG A 237 -22.35 4.21 16.40
N ILE A 238 -22.22 5.53 16.50
CA ILE A 238 -21.11 6.15 17.22
C ILE A 238 -21.55 6.47 18.64
N LEU A 239 -20.79 5.96 19.60
CA LEU A 239 -20.91 6.32 21.02
C LEU A 239 -19.57 6.83 21.54
N CYS A 240 -19.57 7.65 22.59
CA CYS A 240 -18.35 7.87 23.37
C CYS A 240 -18.03 6.64 24.22
N TRP A 241 -16.80 6.53 24.73
CA TRP A 241 -16.40 5.42 25.58
C TRP A 241 -17.25 5.29 26.85
N ASN A 242 -17.69 6.39 27.47
CA ASN A 242 -18.61 6.35 28.61
C ASN A 242 -19.92 5.63 28.24
N CYS A 243 -20.61 6.10 27.19
CA CYS A 243 -21.88 5.54 26.75
C CYS A 243 -21.74 4.10 26.25
N ASN A 244 -20.69 3.80 25.47
CA ASN A 244 -20.46 2.43 24.96
C ASN A 244 -20.16 1.45 26.11
N THR A 245 -19.27 1.84 27.03
CA THR A 245 -18.93 1.03 28.21
C THR A 245 -20.18 0.78 29.06
N SER A 246 -20.97 1.82 29.29
CA SER A 246 -22.18 1.68 30.10
C SER A 246 -23.16 0.69 29.48
N ARG A 247 -23.46 0.84 28.18
CA ARG A 247 -24.35 -0.09 27.48
C ARG A 247 -23.79 -1.51 27.43
N GLY A 248 -22.49 -1.67 27.22
CA GLY A 248 -21.85 -2.99 27.18
C GLY A 248 -21.93 -3.75 28.51
N PHE A 249 -21.68 -3.08 29.64
CA PHE A 249 -21.67 -3.73 30.97
C PHE A 249 -23.00 -3.71 31.69
N TYR A 250 -23.80 -2.66 31.51
CA TYR A 250 -25.03 -2.42 32.27
C TYR A 250 -26.30 -2.50 31.42
N ARG A 251 -26.18 -2.59 30.09
CA ARG A 251 -27.30 -2.61 29.11
C ARG A 251 -28.11 -1.31 29.04
N TYR A 252 -27.66 -0.24 29.69
CA TYR A 252 -28.26 1.10 29.59
C TYR A 252 -27.18 2.18 29.68
N CYS A 253 -27.55 3.43 29.42
CA CYS A 253 -26.71 4.59 29.67
C CYS A 253 -27.41 5.56 30.65
N PRO A 254 -26.71 6.11 31.67
CA PRO A 254 -27.28 7.09 32.60
C PRO A 254 -27.94 8.32 31.95
N HIS A 255 -27.50 8.70 30.75
CA HIS A 255 -28.12 9.79 29.98
C HIS A 255 -29.56 9.48 29.51
N GLU A 256 -29.99 8.21 29.54
CA GLU A 256 -31.33 7.79 29.13
C GLU A 256 -32.33 7.74 30.29
N GLY A 257 -31.90 8.16 31.48
CA GLY A 257 -32.71 8.13 32.70
C GLY A 257 -32.38 6.95 33.62
N TYR A 258 -32.99 6.98 34.81
CA TYR A 258 -32.72 6.03 35.87
C TYR A 258 -33.45 4.69 35.65
N VAL A 259 -32.68 3.61 35.60
CA VAL A 259 -33.21 2.23 35.66
C VAL A 259 -32.89 1.64 37.02
N LYS A 260 -33.88 1.01 37.66
CA LYS A 260 -33.72 0.40 38.98
C LYS A 260 -32.66 -0.70 38.92
N TRP A 261 -31.61 -0.52 39.73
CA TRP A 261 -30.44 -1.38 39.77
C TRP A 261 -30.68 -2.68 40.57
N ASP A 262 -30.33 -3.83 39.98
CA ASP A 262 -30.14 -5.07 40.75
C ASP A 262 -28.67 -5.18 41.21
N ILE A 263 -28.44 -5.32 42.53
CA ILE A 263 -27.12 -5.17 43.15
C ILE A 263 -26.46 -6.56 43.30
N ASN A 264 -25.79 -7.02 42.25
CA ASN A 264 -24.86 -8.15 42.34
C ASN A 264 -23.57 -7.80 43.11
N ARG A 265 -22.93 -8.79 43.74
CA ARG A 265 -21.70 -8.66 44.57
C ARG A 265 -20.57 -7.86 43.89
N GLY A 266 -20.39 -8.00 42.58
CA GLY A 266 -19.38 -7.24 41.82
C GLY A 266 -19.63 -5.74 41.73
N ARG A 267 -20.88 -5.29 41.89
CA ARG A 267 -21.25 -3.87 41.90
C ARG A 267 -20.97 -3.22 43.24
N ARG A 268 -21.16 -3.95 44.36
CA ARG A 268 -20.80 -3.47 45.72
C ARG A 268 -19.31 -3.13 45.84
N LEU A 269 -18.43 -4.02 45.37
CA LEU A 269 -16.98 -3.75 45.34
C LEU A 269 -16.61 -2.57 44.45
N LYS A 270 -17.33 -2.35 43.35
CA LYS A 270 -17.10 -1.18 42.49
C LYS A 270 -17.45 0.11 43.23
N THR A 271 -18.54 0.14 43.99
CA THR A 271 -18.91 1.27 44.83
C THR A 271 -17.83 1.58 45.87
N GLU A 272 -17.36 0.57 46.61
CA GLU A 272 -16.27 0.75 47.59
C GLU A 272 -14.99 1.32 46.94
N VAL A 273 -14.65 0.83 45.73
CA VAL A 273 -13.52 1.36 44.95
C VAL A 273 -13.77 2.83 44.59
N ILE A 274 -14.95 3.16 44.06
CA ILE A 274 -15.27 4.53 43.67
C ILE A 274 -15.13 5.47 44.87
N GLU A 275 -15.69 5.10 46.02
CA GLU A 275 -15.58 5.88 47.27
C GLU A 275 -14.12 6.04 47.73
N ALA A 276 -13.34 4.95 47.74
CA ALA A 276 -11.95 4.98 48.17
C ALA A 276 -11.05 5.89 47.30
N TYR A 277 -11.40 6.03 46.01
CA TYR A 277 -10.67 6.86 45.04
C TYR A 277 -11.38 8.19 44.70
N GLY A 278 -12.26 8.68 45.59
CA GLY A 278 -12.75 10.07 45.59
C GLY A 278 -14.11 10.30 44.90
N GLY A 279 -14.83 9.25 44.52
CA GLY A 279 -16.22 9.34 44.05
C GLY A 279 -16.41 9.82 42.61
N GLN A 280 -15.40 10.45 42.01
CA GLN A 280 -15.50 11.09 40.71
C GLN A 280 -14.21 10.92 39.89
N CYS A 281 -14.33 11.12 38.58
CA CYS A 281 -13.21 11.16 37.67
C CYS A 281 -12.24 12.27 38.07
N ALA A 282 -10.98 11.91 38.33
CA ALA A 282 -9.93 12.85 38.72
C ALA A 282 -9.64 13.95 37.68
N PHE A 283 -10.14 13.82 36.44
CA PHE A 283 -9.86 14.75 35.34
C PHE A 283 -11.03 15.65 34.97
N CYS A 284 -12.26 15.11 34.92
CA CYS A 284 -13.42 15.82 34.39
C CYS A 284 -14.61 15.88 35.35
N GLY A 285 -14.47 15.37 36.58
CA GLY A 285 -15.53 15.41 37.59
C GLY A 285 -16.73 14.50 37.34
N GLU A 286 -16.70 13.66 36.29
CA GLU A 286 -17.75 12.66 36.05
C GLU A 286 -17.94 11.78 37.29
N SER A 287 -19.18 11.62 37.76
CA SER A 287 -19.51 10.94 39.00
C SER A 287 -20.40 9.71 38.81
N HIS A 288 -20.94 9.48 37.61
CA HIS A 288 -21.76 8.30 37.33
C HIS A 288 -20.92 7.01 37.48
N PRO A 289 -21.24 6.13 38.45
CA PRO A 289 -20.48 4.91 38.70
C PRO A 289 -20.29 4.01 37.48
N GLU A 290 -21.22 4.05 36.53
CA GLU A 290 -21.25 3.31 35.26
C GLU A 290 -20.10 3.70 34.33
N PHE A 291 -19.71 4.97 34.37
CA PHE A 291 -18.64 5.50 33.52
C PHE A 291 -17.25 5.38 34.17
N LEU A 292 -17.19 5.17 35.48
CA LEU A 292 -15.95 5.17 36.24
C LEU A 292 -15.19 3.84 36.16
N THR A 293 -13.86 3.96 36.11
CA THR A 293 -12.92 2.84 36.00
C THR A 293 -11.56 3.22 36.61
N ILE A 294 -10.81 2.21 37.04
CA ILE A 294 -9.46 2.40 37.57
C ILE A 294 -8.45 2.55 36.42
N ASP A 295 -7.64 3.59 36.51
CA ASP A 295 -6.49 3.85 35.64
C ASP A 295 -5.19 3.63 36.41
N HIS A 296 -4.21 3.03 35.74
CA HIS A 296 -2.85 2.87 36.23
C HIS A 296 -2.06 4.12 35.81
N ILE A 297 -1.69 4.97 36.77
CA ILE A 297 -1.03 6.26 36.52
C ILE A 297 0.21 6.06 35.64
N ASN A 298 1.05 5.10 36.00
CA ASN A 298 2.31 4.77 35.32
C ASN A 298 2.14 3.83 34.11
N GLY A 299 0.90 3.47 33.73
CA GLY A 299 0.66 2.45 32.70
C GLY A 299 0.78 1.02 33.24
N GLY A 300 1.06 0.03 32.39
CA GLY A 300 1.24 -1.37 32.83
C GLY A 300 -0.06 -2.15 33.15
N GLY A 301 -1.23 -1.53 32.99
CA GLY A 301 -2.50 -2.17 33.36
C GLY A 301 -2.83 -3.45 32.58
N VAL A 302 -2.28 -3.66 31.38
CA VAL A 302 -2.47 -4.91 30.63
C VAL A 302 -1.72 -6.05 31.32
N GLN A 303 -0.47 -5.81 31.70
CA GLN A 303 0.39 -6.76 32.41
C GLN A 303 -0.19 -7.09 33.78
N HIS A 304 -0.59 -6.07 34.55
CA HIS A 304 -1.18 -6.28 35.87
C HIS A 304 -2.51 -7.05 35.79
N ARG A 305 -3.39 -6.73 34.83
CA ARG A 305 -4.62 -7.54 34.65
C ARG A 305 -4.31 -8.98 34.24
N ALA A 306 -3.27 -9.21 33.42
CA ALA A 306 -2.85 -10.55 33.06
C ALA A 306 -2.30 -11.35 34.26
N SER A 307 -1.56 -10.70 35.17
CA SER A 307 -1.01 -11.36 36.36
C SER A 307 -2.06 -11.73 37.41
N LEU A 308 -3.18 -11.00 37.46
CA LEU A 308 -4.28 -11.27 38.40
C LEU A 308 -5.24 -12.36 37.92
N GLY A 309 -5.23 -12.69 36.63
CA GLY A 309 -6.18 -13.64 36.02
C GLY A 309 -7.46 -12.99 35.48
N ASN A 310 -8.34 -13.81 34.89
CA ASN A 310 -9.51 -13.34 34.14
C ASN A 310 -10.72 -13.09 35.06
N GLY A 311 -10.91 -11.84 35.49
CA GLY A 311 -12.13 -11.43 36.19
C GLY A 311 -12.27 -9.92 36.30
N VAL A 312 -13.48 -9.41 36.01
CA VAL A 312 -13.79 -7.96 36.04
C VAL A 312 -13.64 -7.39 37.45
N THR A 313 -13.87 -8.20 38.48
CA THR A 313 -13.79 -7.82 39.91
C THR A 313 -12.44 -8.11 40.55
N THR A 314 -11.56 -8.87 39.90
CA THR A 314 -10.31 -9.34 40.50
C THR A 314 -9.38 -8.20 40.90
N ILE A 315 -9.30 -7.16 40.05
CA ILE A 315 -8.53 -5.96 40.36
C ILE A 315 -9.10 -5.21 41.58
N TYR A 316 -10.43 -5.15 41.73
CA TYR A 316 -11.05 -4.48 42.89
C TYR A 316 -10.78 -5.22 44.19
N VAL A 317 -10.85 -6.55 44.17
CA VAL A 317 -10.47 -7.38 45.32
C VAL A 317 -8.99 -7.18 45.68
N TRP A 318 -8.12 -7.12 44.67
CA TRP A 318 -6.70 -6.88 44.88
C TRP A 318 -6.45 -5.50 45.50
N LEU A 319 -7.04 -4.43 44.95
CA LEU A 319 -6.92 -3.07 45.49
C LEU A 319 -7.41 -2.98 46.94
N LYS A 320 -8.51 -3.67 47.27
CA LYS A 320 -9.03 -3.76 48.65
C LYS A 320 -8.02 -4.39 49.60
N ARG A 321 -7.37 -5.48 49.17
CA ARG A 321 -6.34 -6.18 49.96
C ARG A 321 -5.07 -5.35 50.14
N GLN A 322 -4.77 -4.46 49.20
CA GLN A 322 -3.64 -3.53 49.28
C GLN A 322 -4.00 -2.22 50.02
N SER A 323 -5.18 -2.14 50.66
CA SER A 323 -5.65 -0.94 51.36
C SER A 323 -5.73 0.31 50.48
N TRP A 324 -6.16 0.14 49.22
CA TRP A 324 -6.46 1.24 48.29
C TRP A 324 -5.27 2.16 47.96
N PRO A 325 -4.20 1.65 47.32
CA PRO A 325 -3.01 2.44 47.04
C PRO A 325 -3.29 3.60 46.06
N LYS A 326 -3.07 4.84 46.49
CA LYS A 326 -3.39 6.06 45.72
C LYS A 326 -2.25 6.58 44.84
N ASP A 327 -1.01 6.14 45.09
CA ASP A 327 0.16 6.62 44.36
C ASP A 327 0.29 6.02 42.95
N GLU A 328 -0.30 4.84 42.73
CA GLU A 328 -0.21 4.11 41.46
C GLU A 328 -1.54 4.09 40.67
N TYR A 329 -2.65 4.39 41.34
CA TYR A 329 -3.99 4.22 40.80
C TYR A 329 -4.83 5.48 41.01
N ARG A 330 -5.69 5.76 40.03
CA ARG A 330 -6.68 6.84 40.13
C ARG A 330 -8.00 6.43 39.48
N LEU A 331 -9.06 7.12 39.87
CA LEU A 331 -10.37 6.95 39.28
C LEU A 331 -10.53 7.88 38.06
N LEU A 332 -10.87 7.32 36.91
CA LEU A 332 -11.18 8.09 35.70
C LEU A 332 -12.49 7.60 35.08
N CYS A 333 -13.19 8.45 34.35
CA CYS A 333 -14.24 7.99 33.44
C CYS A 333 -13.62 7.27 32.22
N ALA A 334 -14.39 6.44 31.54
CA ALA A 334 -13.94 5.66 30.38
C ALA A 334 -13.41 6.56 29.24
N ASN A 335 -14.02 7.72 29.01
CA ASN A 335 -13.52 8.73 28.07
C ASN A 335 -12.11 9.19 28.45
N CYS A 336 -11.90 9.70 29.67
CA CYS A 336 -10.60 10.18 30.14
C CYS A 336 -9.54 9.07 30.17
N ASN A 337 -9.90 7.86 30.63
CA ASN A 337 -9.00 6.71 30.63
C ASN A 337 -8.54 6.35 29.20
N CYS A 338 -9.46 6.41 28.22
CA CYS A 338 -9.10 6.18 26.82
C CYS A 338 -8.23 7.30 26.24
N SER A 339 -8.61 8.57 26.46
CA SER A 339 -7.85 9.73 25.98
C SER A 339 -6.41 9.71 26.50
N VAL A 340 -6.20 9.43 27.79
CA VAL A 340 -4.85 9.33 28.36
C VAL A 340 -4.03 8.25 27.64
N LYS A 341 -4.61 7.09 27.36
CA LYS A 341 -3.91 6.00 26.64
C LYS A 341 -3.58 6.36 25.20
N ARG A 342 -4.47 7.10 24.52
CA ARG A 342 -4.26 7.56 23.13
C ARG A 342 -3.24 8.70 23.06
N ASN A 343 -3.17 9.56 24.08
CA ASN A 343 -2.30 10.73 24.17
C ASN A 343 -0.94 10.47 24.85
N LYS A 344 -0.66 9.25 25.33
CA LYS A 344 0.70 8.86 25.80
C LYS A 344 1.78 8.90 24.69
N TRP A 345 1.40 9.19 23.44
CA TRP A 345 2.30 9.42 22.30
C TRP A 345 2.52 10.90 21.96
N SER A 346 1.89 11.83 22.67
CA SER A 346 2.08 13.29 22.53
C SER A 346 2.66 13.95 23.79
N ARG A 347 3.06 13.18 24.80
CA ARG A 347 3.85 13.66 25.95
C ARG A 347 5.35 13.49 25.69
N GLY A 348 5.80 14.17 24.64
CA GLY A 348 7.15 14.73 24.53
C GLY A 348 6.95 16.24 24.51
N GLY A 349 6.83 16.83 25.69
CA GLY A 349 6.54 18.23 25.94
C GLY A 349 6.62 18.45 27.43
#